data_AF-A0A414LLS8-F1
#
_entry.id   AF-A0A414LLS8-F1
#
_cell.length_a   1.000
_cell.length_b   1.000
_cell.length_c   1.000
_cell.angle_alpha   90.00
_cell.angle_beta   90.00
_cell.angle_gamma   90.00
#
_symmetry.space_group_name_H-M   'P 1'
#
loop_
_entity.id
_entity.type
_entity.pdbx_description
1 polymer ?
#
loop_
_entity_poly.entity_id
_entity_poly.type
_entity_poly.pdbx_seq_one_letter_code
_entity_poly.pdbx_strand_id
1 'polypeptide(L)'
;MNKKQIATNKKVVTFGEVMLRLTAPDFLRFSQTNQMIATYGGSEANVAVSLANFGIPTEFVTRLPDNAVARACIASLRANGLGTEGIVFGGKRMGLYFLESGAAFRNSNVVYDREGSSFATLRPGMIDWEKIFSDAGWFHWSGIAAALSQDGADACREALEIADRMGLTISCDLNFRKKLWNYGSSAAEVMQPLVQYSDVIFGAEPEYKEILGIQPVGFKAVDAVDTTFEANLPAFEEFGRRVVELVPRCQKAFLELRNSITSNHNLLAAVLYSDSTLKHTGIYDIECEVDRVGAGDAFVGGMIYGLITYPDNDQKALEYALAASALKNTVYGDFNHVTVEEVESLMQGNTSGRVSR
;
A
#
# COMPACT_ATOMS: atom_id res chain seq x y z
N MET A 1 -7.94 16.39 -21.43
CA MET A 1 -8.15 14.96 -21.10
C MET A 1 -9.48 14.86 -20.35
N ASN A 2 -10.38 13.97 -20.77
CA ASN A 2 -11.61 13.73 -20.02
C ASN A 2 -11.24 12.97 -18.74
N LYS A 3 -11.44 13.58 -17.56
CA LYS A 3 -11.25 12.91 -16.27
C LYS A 3 -12.18 11.69 -16.23
N LYS A 4 -11.64 10.49 -16.01
CA LYS A 4 -12.45 9.28 -15.75
C LYS A 4 -13.18 9.54 -14.43
N GLN A 5 -14.52 9.53 -14.45
CA GLN A 5 -15.28 9.58 -13.20
C GLN A 5 -15.02 8.29 -12.42
N ILE A 6 -14.67 8.45 -11.14
CA ILE A 6 -14.50 7.34 -10.21
C ILE A 6 -15.89 6.78 -9.91
N ALA A 7 -16.13 5.51 -10.25
CA ALA A 7 -17.44 4.90 -10.07
C ALA A 7 -17.73 4.65 -8.58
N THR A 8 -18.78 5.30 -8.07
CA THR A 8 -19.29 5.05 -6.72
C THR A 8 -20.21 3.82 -6.73
N ASN A 9 -20.12 2.94 -5.72
CA ASN A 9 -20.81 1.63 -5.60
C ASN A 9 -20.26 0.44 -6.40
N LYS A 10 -19.07 0.54 -6.98
CA LYS A 10 -18.37 -0.63 -7.55
C LYS A 10 -17.32 -1.18 -6.60
N LYS A 11 -16.98 -2.46 -6.75
CA LYS A 11 -15.91 -3.06 -5.94
C LYS A 11 -14.53 -2.58 -6.37
N VAL A 12 -13.60 -2.59 -5.41
CA VAL A 12 -12.17 -2.40 -5.66
C VAL A 12 -11.51 -3.77 -5.71
N VAL A 13 -10.79 -4.05 -6.79
CA VAL A 13 -10.02 -5.28 -6.94
C VAL A 13 -8.56 -4.98 -6.63
N THR A 14 -7.95 -5.81 -5.80
CA THR A 14 -6.52 -5.71 -5.45
C THR A 14 -5.80 -7.00 -5.83
N PHE A 15 -4.56 -6.93 -6.30
CA PHE A 15 -3.79 -8.10 -6.72
C PHE A 15 -2.40 -8.13 -6.11
N GLY A 16 -2.10 -9.18 -5.33
CA GLY A 16 -0.81 -9.27 -4.65
C GLY A 16 -0.60 -10.55 -3.85
N GLU A 17 0.57 -10.64 -3.22
CA GLU A 17 0.91 -11.76 -2.34
C GLU A 17 0.43 -11.47 -0.92
N VAL A 18 -0.26 -12.44 -0.31
CA VAL A 18 -0.47 -12.48 1.14
C VAL A 18 0.48 -13.49 1.78
N MET A 19 1.13 -13.08 2.87
CA MET A 19 2.11 -13.87 3.59
C MET A 19 1.67 -14.09 5.04
N LEU A 20 2.19 -15.16 5.65
CA LEU A 20 2.11 -15.35 7.09
C LEU A 20 3.31 -14.64 7.75
N ARG A 21 2.99 -13.68 8.60
CA ARG A 21 3.93 -12.97 9.47
C ARG A 21 4.06 -13.71 10.80
N LEU A 22 5.30 -13.97 11.20
CA LEU A 22 5.65 -14.54 12.49
C LEU A 22 6.48 -13.53 13.29
N THR A 23 5.88 -12.91 14.29
CA THR A 23 6.52 -11.84 15.08
C THR A 23 7.00 -12.36 16.43
N ALA A 24 8.24 -12.05 16.82
CA ALA A 24 8.68 -12.29 18.19
C ALA A 24 7.88 -11.38 19.14
N PRO A 25 7.28 -11.90 20.23
CA PRO A 25 6.42 -11.11 21.10
C PRO A 25 7.17 -9.95 21.76
N ASP A 26 6.43 -8.89 22.06
CA ASP A 26 6.91 -7.65 22.64
C ASP A 26 8.07 -7.04 21.83
N PHE A 27 9.24 -6.93 22.45
CA PHE A 27 10.48 -6.44 21.85
C PHE A 27 11.60 -7.50 21.93
N LEU A 28 11.23 -8.78 22.10
CA LEU A 28 12.18 -9.87 22.17
C LEU A 28 12.85 -10.11 20.80
N ARG A 29 14.09 -10.60 20.86
CA ARG A 29 14.79 -11.14 19.70
C ARG A 29 14.37 -12.58 19.42
N PHE A 30 14.58 -13.05 18.20
CA PHE A 30 14.37 -14.45 17.82
C PHE A 30 15.13 -15.42 18.74
N SER A 31 16.31 -15.04 19.24
CA SER A 31 17.10 -15.86 20.15
C SER A 31 16.59 -15.89 21.60
N GLN A 32 15.58 -15.09 21.94
CA GLN A 32 15.07 -14.93 23.31
C GLN A 32 13.71 -15.61 23.53
N THR A 33 13.09 -16.13 22.48
CA THR A 33 11.72 -16.68 22.54
C THR A 33 11.62 -17.98 21.75
N ASN A 34 10.71 -18.85 22.17
CA ASN A 34 10.23 -20.00 21.41
C ASN A 34 8.76 -19.83 20.97
N GLN A 35 8.20 -18.63 21.17
CA GLN A 35 6.85 -18.25 20.78
C GLN A 35 6.89 -17.23 19.64
N MET A 36 5.96 -17.38 18.71
CA MET A 36 5.76 -16.45 17.59
C MET A 36 4.29 -16.07 17.50
N ILE A 37 4.00 -14.78 17.35
CA ILE A 37 2.65 -14.28 17.09
C ILE A 37 2.41 -14.36 15.59
N ALA A 38 1.40 -15.13 15.19
CA ALA A 38 1.02 -15.36 13.81
C ALA A 38 -0.05 -14.37 13.35
N THR A 39 0.23 -13.61 12.30
CA THR A 39 -0.74 -12.75 11.60
C THR A 39 -0.57 -12.90 10.09
N TYR A 40 -1.54 -12.42 9.31
CA TYR A 40 -1.44 -12.39 7.84
C TYR A 40 -1.31 -10.95 7.36
N GLY A 41 -0.60 -10.77 6.25
CA GLY A 41 -0.38 -9.45 5.68
C GLY A 41 0.28 -9.50 4.31
N GLY A 42 0.10 -8.43 3.56
CA GLY A 42 0.64 -8.26 2.22
C GLY A 42 0.15 -6.93 1.68
N SER A 43 0.98 -6.18 0.95
CA SER A 43 0.71 -4.78 0.64
C SER A 43 -0.71 -4.56 0.08
N GLU A 44 -1.06 -5.31 -0.96
CA GLU A 44 -2.34 -5.17 -1.65
C GLU A 44 -3.50 -5.76 -0.83
N ALA A 45 -3.24 -6.77 0.00
CA ALA A 45 -4.23 -7.29 0.96
C ALA A 45 -4.53 -6.27 2.07
N ASN A 46 -3.52 -5.55 2.55
CA ASN A 46 -3.65 -4.52 3.58
C ASN A 46 -4.44 -3.32 3.05
N VAL A 47 -4.23 -2.94 1.79
CA VAL A 47 -5.04 -1.93 1.08
C VAL A 47 -6.49 -2.38 1.00
N ALA A 48 -6.75 -3.63 0.59
CA ALA A 48 -8.10 -4.19 0.52
C ALA A 48 -8.80 -4.21 1.89
N VAL A 49 -8.10 -4.61 2.96
CA VAL A 49 -8.66 -4.61 4.32
C VAL A 49 -8.99 -3.20 4.79
N SER A 50 -8.13 -2.23 4.51
CA SER A 50 -8.42 -0.82 4.83
C SER A 50 -9.71 -0.35 4.16
N LEU A 51 -9.86 -0.63 2.86
CA LEU A 51 -11.05 -0.28 2.09
C LEU A 51 -12.31 -1.01 2.57
N ALA A 52 -12.21 -2.30 2.87
CA ALA A 52 -13.32 -3.09 3.41
C ALA A 52 -13.78 -2.56 4.76
N ASN A 53 -12.85 -2.18 5.65
CA ASN A 53 -13.17 -1.58 6.94
C ASN A 53 -13.81 -0.20 6.81
N PHE A 54 -13.53 0.53 5.73
CA PHE A 54 -14.22 1.78 5.38
C PHE A 54 -15.53 1.57 4.58
N GLY A 55 -16.00 0.32 4.45
CA GLY A 55 -17.27 -0.02 3.82
C GLY A 55 -17.25 -0.12 2.29
N ILE A 56 -16.07 -0.10 1.66
CA ILE A 56 -15.94 -0.30 0.21
C ILE A 56 -15.87 -1.81 -0.09
N PRO A 57 -16.73 -2.37 -0.95
CA PRO A 57 -16.63 -3.76 -1.36
C PRO A 57 -15.27 -4.04 -2.02
N THR A 58 -14.59 -5.11 -1.61
CA THR A 58 -13.29 -5.49 -2.15
C THR A 58 -13.23 -6.93 -2.61
N GLU A 59 -12.39 -7.19 -3.60
CA GLU A 59 -12.02 -8.55 -4.02
C GLU A 59 -10.49 -8.66 -4.07
N PHE A 60 -9.93 -9.61 -3.32
CA PHE A 60 -8.49 -9.84 -3.27
C PHE A 60 -8.09 -11.02 -4.15
N VAL A 61 -7.33 -10.72 -5.20
CA VAL A 61 -6.83 -11.69 -6.16
C VAL A 61 -5.43 -12.12 -5.74
N THR A 62 -5.25 -13.42 -5.57
CA THR A 62 -3.95 -13.99 -5.17
C THR A 62 -3.88 -15.47 -5.56
N ARG A 63 -2.75 -16.12 -5.25
CA ARG A 63 -2.56 -17.56 -5.42
C ARG A 63 -1.99 -18.20 -4.17
N LEU A 64 -2.67 -19.22 -3.66
CA LEU A 64 -2.36 -19.89 -2.40
C LEU A 64 -2.25 -21.41 -2.57
N PRO A 65 -1.45 -22.11 -1.75
CA PRO A 65 -1.47 -23.57 -1.72
C PRO A 65 -2.78 -24.10 -1.15
N ASP A 66 -3.21 -25.29 -1.53
CA ASP A 66 -4.36 -25.95 -0.90
C ASP A 66 -3.92 -26.70 0.37
N ASN A 67 -3.76 -25.96 1.46
CA ASN A 67 -3.41 -26.53 2.76
C ASN A 67 -4.08 -25.78 3.93
N ALA A 68 -3.91 -26.31 5.14
CA ALA A 68 -4.56 -25.77 6.33
C ALA A 68 -4.13 -24.33 6.68
N VAL A 69 -2.86 -23.97 6.44
CA VAL A 69 -2.33 -22.63 6.70
C VAL A 69 -2.97 -21.61 5.76
N ALA A 70 -3.11 -21.96 4.48
CA ALA A 70 -3.83 -21.14 3.51
C ALA A 70 -5.31 -20.99 3.84
N ARG A 71 -5.98 -22.06 4.29
CA ARG A 71 -7.38 -21.97 4.74
C ARG A 71 -7.55 -21.03 5.93
N ALA A 72 -6.61 -21.02 6.88
CA ALA A 72 -6.62 -20.07 7.99
C ALA A 72 -6.40 -18.62 7.53
N CYS A 73 -5.51 -18.39 6.55
CA CYS A 73 -5.36 -17.08 5.92
C CYS A 73 -6.67 -16.61 5.26
N ILE A 74 -7.32 -17.48 4.47
CA ILE A 74 -8.59 -17.15 3.81
C ILE A 74 -9.67 -16.80 4.83
N ALA A 75 -9.74 -17.56 5.94
CA ALA A 75 -10.66 -17.24 7.04
C ALA A 75 -10.35 -15.87 7.65
N SER A 76 -9.07 -15.54 7.86
CA SER A 76 -8.65 -14.23 8.36
C SER A 76 -9.01 -13.09 7.40
N LEU A 77 -8.81 -13.26 6.09
CA LEU A 77 -9.18 -12.27 5.08
C LEU A 77 -10.69 -12.03 5.07
N ARG A 78 -11.49 -13.10 5.08
CA ARG A 78 -12.96 -13.02 5.14
C ARG A 78 -13.48 -12.38 6.43
N ALA A 79 -12.83 -12.66 7.57
CA ALA A 79 -13.16 -12.02 8.83
C ALA A 79 -12.97 -10.49 8.80
N ASN A 80 -12.13 -9.99 7.87
CA ASN A 80 -11.91 -8.57 7.60
C ASN A 80 -12.74 -8.04 6.42
N GLY A 81 -13.77 -8.79 5.97
CA GLY A 81 -14.70 -8.33 4.94
C GLY A 81 -14.19 -8.46 3.50
N LEU A 82 -13.06 -9.11 3.25
CA LEU A 82 -12.53 -9.29 1.89
C LEU A 82 -13.32 -10.33 1.09
N GLY A 83 -13.65 -9.96 -0.14
CA GLY A 83 -13.95 -10.92 -1.21
C GLY A 83 -12.73 -11.81 -1.49
N THR A 84 -12.98 -13.09 -1.69
CA THR A 84 -11.94 -14.13 -1.85
C THR A 84 -12.26 -15.09 -3.00
N GLU A 85 -13.13 -14.68 -3.93
CA GLU A 85 -13.46 -15.44 -5.13
C GLU A 85 -12.30 -15.46 -6.15
N GLY A 86 -11.43 -14.44 -6.11
CA GLY A 86 -10.24 -14.30 -6.93
C GLY A 86 -9.02 -15.11 -6.45
N ILE A 87 -9.18 -15.94 -5.41
CA ILE A 87 -8.10 -16.80 -4.93
C ILE A 87 -7.99 -18.05 -5.80
N VAL A 88 -6.86 -18.20 -6.50
CA VAL A 88 -6.54 -19.40 -7.27
C VAL A 88 -5.70 -20.34 -6.42
N PHE A 89 -6.08 -21.62 -6.36
CA PHE A 89 -5.29 -22.62 -5.66
C PHE A 89 -4.19 -23.23 -6.54
N GLY A 90 -3.02 -23.42 -5.97
CA GLY A 90 -1.89 -24.07 -6.64
C GLY A 90 -0.56 -23.81 -5.93
N GLY A 91 0.53 -24.33 -6.50
CA GLY A 91 1.86 -24.22 -5.87
C GLY A 91 1.98 -25.06 -4.60
N LYS A 92 3.06 -24.84 -3.83
CA LYS A 92 3.45 -25.73 -2.73
C LYS A 92 3.40 -25.10 -1.34
N ARG A 93 3.59 -23.78 -1.22
CA ARG A 93 3.73 -23.10 0.08
C ARG A 93 3.24 -21.66 0.04
N MET A 94 2.87 -21.14 1.20
CA MET A 94 2.61 -19.71 1.41
C MET A 94 3.94 -19.01 1.72
N GLY A 95 4.11 -17.77 1.27
CA GLY A 95 5.24 -16.96 1.67
C GLY A 95 5.19 -16.63 3.16
N LEU A 96 6.34 -16.59 3.81
CA LEU A 96 6.50 -16.29 5.22
C LEU A 96 7.43 -15.10 5.39
N TYR A 97 7.27 -14.37 6.48
CA TYR A 97 8.34 -13.53 7.00
C TYR A 97 8.33 -13.47 8.51
N PHE A 98 9.51 -13.34 9.09
CA PHE A 98 9.74 -13.22 10.51
C PHE A 98 10.04 -11.77 10.86
N LEU A 99 9.51 -11.29 11.97
CA LEU A 99 9.67 -9.90 12.43
C LEU A 99 10.16 -9.85 13.87
N GLU A 100 11.23 -9.09 14.12
CA GLU A 100 11.57 -8.57 15.45
C GLU A 100 11.17 -7.10 15.50
N SER A 101 10.31 -6.72 16.45
CA SER A 101 9.95 -5.32 16.68
C SER A 101 11.16 -4.53 17.18
N GLY A 102 11.41 -3.39 16.56
CA GLY A 102 12.41 -2.42 16.98
C GLY A 102 12.01 -1.70 18.26
N ALA A 103 12.97 -1.06 18.92
CA ALA A 103 12.73 -0.23 20.10
C ALA A 103 13.80 0.87 20.17
N ALA A 104 13.37 2.13 20.26
CA ALA A 104 14.26 3.30 20.26
C ALA A 104 15.27 3.23 19.09
N PHE A 105 16.57 3.22 19.35
CA PHE A 105 17.63 3.17 18.35
C PHE A 105 17.86 1.78 17.72
N ARG A 106 17.19 0.72 18.20
CA ARG A 106 17.27 -0.62 17.62
C ARG A 106 16.19 -0.81 16.57
N ASN A 107 16.58 -0.84 15.29
CA ASN A 107 15.67 -1.10 14.18
C ASN A 107 14.89 -2.41 14.32
N SER A 108 13.67 -2.43 13.77
CA SER A 108 12.98 -3.68 13.47
C SER A 108 13.78 -4.50 12.46
N ASN A 109 13.72 -5.82 12.59
CA ASN A 109 14.44 -6.75 11.73
C ASN A 109 13.46 -7.70 11.05
N VAL A 110 13.57 -7.85 9.73
CA VAL A 110 12.69 -8.69 8.92
C VAL A 110 13.52 -9.73 8.17
N VAL A 111 13.14 -11.00 8.35
CA VAL A 111 13.71 -12.13 7.61
C VAL A 111 12.63 -12.74 6.74
N TYR A 112 12.79 -12.65 5.42
CA TYR A 112 11.83 -13.20 4.47
C TYR A 112 12.12 -14.68 4.18
N ASP A 113 11.07 -15.47 4.12
CA ASP A 113 11.03 -16.83 3.57
C ASP A 113 9.86 -16.91 2.58
N ARG A 114 9.97 -16.17 1.47
CA ARG A 114 8.90 -16.05 0.45
C ARG A 114 9.23 -16.68 -0.89
N GLU A 115 10.48 -17.07 -1.11
CA GLU A 115 10.89 -17.72 -2.35
C GLU A 115 10.10 -19.03 -2.58
N GLY A 116 9.73 -19.28 -3.83
CA GLY A 116 8.95 -20.47 -4.21
C GLY A 116 7.54 -20.51 -3.61
N SER A 117 7.00 -19.38 -3.13
CA SER A 117 5.59 -19.30 -2.72
C SER A 117 4.66 -19.58 -3.89
N SER A 118 3.43 -19.99 -3.58
CA SER A 118 2.39 -20.22 -4.57
C SER A 118 2.15 -18.98 -5.43
N PHE A 119 2.15 -17.78 -4.84
CA PHE A 119 2.01 -16.52 -5.57
C PHE A 119 3.16 -16.29 -6.56
N ALA A 120 4.41 -16.55 -6.18
CA ALA A 120 5.56 -16.43 -7.08
C ALA A 120 5.52 -17.37 -8.31
N THR A 121 4.63 -18.37 -8.30
CA THR A 121 4.38 -19.31 -9.42
C THR A 121 3.18 -18.96 -10.29
N LEU A 122 2.62 -17.74 -10.14
CA LEU A 122 1.60 -17.22 -11.04
C LEU A 122 2.14 -17.07 -12.45
N ARG A 123 1.23 -17.22 -13.43
CA ARG A 123 1.48 -17.08 -14.86
C ARG A 123 0.26 -16.45 -15.53
N PRO A 124 0.42 -15.82 -16.70
CA PRO A 124 -0.70 -15.39 -17.53
C PRO A 124 -1.70 -16.53 -17.78
N GLY A 125 -2.98 -16.19 -17.87
CA GLY A 125 -4.08 -17.12 -18.14
C GLY A 125 -4.53 -17.98 -16.95
N MET A 126 -3.92 -17.83 -15.77
CA MET A 126 -4.36 -18.53 -14.56
C MET A 126 -5.56 -17.87 -13.86
N ILE A 127 -5.84 -16.61 -14.19
CA ILE A 127 -6.86 -15.80 -13.53
C ILE A 127 -7.86 -15.33 -14.60
N ASP A 128 -9.15 -15.54 -14.36
CA ASP A 128 -10.22 -15.02 -15.21
C ASP A 128 -10.52 -13.57 -14.83
N TRP A 129 -9.69 -12.67 -15.35
CA TRP A 129 -9.76 -11.24 -15.07
C TRP A 129 -11.06 -10.59 -15.55
N GLU A 130 -11.62 -11.03 -16.68
CA GLU A 130 -12.88 -10.47 -17.19
C GLU A 130 -14.03 -10.74 -16.23
N LYS A 131 -14.11 -11.96 -15.69
CA LYS A 131 -15.08 -12.31 -14.65
C LYS A 131 -14.85 -11.48 -13.38
N ILE A 132 -13.61 -11.43 -12.89
CA ILE A 132 -13.28 -10.73 -11.64
C ILE A 132 -13.58 -9.23 -11.74
N PHE A 133 -13.30 -8.61 -12.89
CA PHE A 133 -13.49 -7.17 -13.10
C PHE A 133 -14.90 -6.76 -13.54
N SER A 134 -15.82 -7.70 -13.78
CA SER A 134 -17.15 -7.44 -14.36
C SER A 134 -17.97 -6.36 -13.62
N ASP A 135 -17.85 -6.25 -12.30
CA ASP A 135 -18.51 -5.27 -11.43
C ASP A 135 -17.50 -4.34 -10.71
N ALA A 136 -16.24 -4.33 -11.16
CA ALA A 136 -15.18 -3.52 -10.58
C ALA A 136 -15.14 -2.10 -11.14
N GLY A 137 -14.80 -1.15 -10.29
CA GLY A 137 -14.55 0.25 -10.66
C GLY A 137 -13.09 0.65 -10.58
N TRP A 138 -12.31 -0.10 -9.80
CA TRP A 138 -10.94 0.21 -9.46
C TRP A 138 -10.09 -1.05 -9.40
N PHE A 139 -8.86 -0.97 -9.90
CA PHE A 139 -7.84 -2.00 -9.76
C PHE A 139 -6.59 -1.42 -9.08
N HIS A 140 -6.12 -2.08 -8.03
CA HIS A 140 -4.88 -1.71 -7.33
C HIS A 140 -3.88 -2.86 -7.34
N TRP A 141 -2.62 -2.54 -7.59
CA TRP A 141 -1.50 -3.46 -7.57
C TRP A 141 -0.25 -2.74 -7.06
N SER A 142 0.79 -3.49 -6.68
CA SER A 142 2.07 -2.90 -6.34
C SER A 142 3.23 -3.53 -7.11
N GLY A 143 4.39 -2.85 -7.10
CA GLY A 143 5.63 -3.37 -7.66
C GLY A 143 6.06 -4.71 -7.07
N ILE A 144 5.60 -5.08 -5.86
CA ILE A 144 5.86 -6.40 -5.28
C ILE A 144 5.26 -7.51 -6.14
N ALA A 145 4.06 -7.33 -6.70
CA ALA A 145 3.40 -8.33 -7.53
C ALA A 145 4.23 -8.67 -8.78
N ALA A 146 4.91 -7.67 -9.37
CA ALA A 146 5.77 -7.85 -10.53
C ALA A 146 7.21 -8.29 -10.19
N ALA A 147 7.65 -8.10 -8.94
CA ALA A 147 9.06 -8.26 -8.57
C ALA A 147 9.51 -9.71 -8.29
N LEU A 148 8.59 -10.68 -8.19
CA LEU A 148 8.94 -12.03 -7.71
C LEU A 148 9.40 -12.99 -8.80
N SER A 149 8.91 -12.81 -10.03
CA SER A 149 9.27 -13.64 -11.18
C SER A 149 8.85 -12.96 -12.48
N GLN A 150 9.49 -13.32 -13.60
CA GLN A 150 9.08 -12.85 -14.92
C GLN A 150 7.64 -13.25 -15.24
N ASP A 151 7.26 -14.51 -14.99
CA ASP A 151 5.89 -14.99 -15.18
C ASP A 151 4.87 -14.18 -14.34
N GLY A 152 5.26 -13.76 -13.13
CA GLY A 152 4.45 -12.91 -12.26
C GLY A 152 4.29 -11.49 -12.81
N ALA A 153 5.37 -10.89 -13.33
CA ALA A 153 5.30 -9.61 -14.03
C ALA A 153 4.40 -9.67 -15.28
N ASP A 154 4.48 -10.77 -16.04
CA ASP A 154 3.62 -10.99 -17.21
C ASP A 154 2.15 -11.17 -16.80
N ALA A 155 1.87 -11.83 -15.68
CA ALA A 155 0.52 -11.93 -15.11
C ALA A 155 -0.01 -10.56 -14.62
N CYS A 156 0.85 -9.71 -14.04
CA CYS A 156 0.49 -8.33 -13.72
C CYS A 156 0.10 -7.56 -14.99
N ARG A 157 0.89 -7.72 -16.06
CA ARG A 157 0.62 -7.07 -17.34
C ARG A 157 -0.73 -7.48 -17.92
N GLU A 158 -1.05 -8.77 -17.90
CA GLU A 158 -2.36 -9.28 -18.33
C GLU A 158 -3.51 -8.61 -17.57
N ALA A 159 -3.39 -8.49 -16.24
CA ALA A 159 -4.39 -7.80 -15.42
C ALA A 159 -4.57 -6.34 -15.83
N LEU A 160 -3.47 -5.61 -16.05
CA LEU A 160 -3.47 -4.20 -16.42
C LEU A 160 -4.10 -3.95 -17.80
N GLU A 161 -3.74 -4.76 -18.80
CA GLU A 161 -4.30 -4.68 -20.15
C GLU A 161 -5.82 -4.94 -20.16
N ILE A 162 -6.29 -5.88 -19.33
CA ILE A 162 -7.72 -6.19 -19.21
C ILE A 162 -8.46 -5.11 -18.42
N ALA A 163 -7.92 -4.66 -17.28
CA ALA A 163 -8.50 -3.58 -16.49
C ALA A 163 -8.63 -2.28 -17.30
N ASP A 164 -7.61 -1.97 -18.12
CA ASP A 164 -7.65 -0.83 -19.00
C ASP A 164 -8.74 -0.95 -20.08
N ARG A 165 -8.77 -2.10 -20.77
CA ARG A 165 -9.81 -2.40 -21.78
C ARG A 165 -11.22 -2.28 -21.20
N MET A 166 -11.41 -2.71 -19.96
CA MET A 166 -12.70 -2.65 -19.25
C MET A 166 -12.99 -1.27 -18.64
N GLY A 167 -12.07 -0.31 -18.76
CA GLY A 167 -12.28 1.07 -18.36
C GLY A 167 -12.16 1.33 -16.87
N LEU A 168 -11.52 0.43 -16.09
CA LEU A 168 -11.30 0.63 -14.66
C LEU A 168 -10.35 1.82 -14.41
N THR A 169 -10.45 2.41 -13.23
CA THR A 169 -9.37 3.24 -12.67
C THR A 169 -8.28 2.32 -12.16
N ILE A 170 -7.03 2.57 -12.54
CA ILE A 170 -5.88 1.75 -12.16
C ILE A 170 -4.98 2.56 -11.24
N SER A 171 -4.60 1.97 -10.12
CA SER A 171 -3.62 2.55 -9.22
C SER A 171 -2.45 1.61 -8.96
N CYS A 172 -1.25 2.17 -8.88
CA CYS A 172 -0.01 1.45 -8.64
C CYS A 172 0.70 2.02 -7.42
N ASP A 173 1.09 1.17 -6.48
CA ASP A 173 2.14 1.50 -5.51
C ASP A 173 3.50 0.98 -6.04
N LEU A 174 4.47 1.88 -6.24
CA LEU A 174 5.78 1.50 -6.76
C LEU A 174 6.47 0.44 -5.87
N ASN A 175 6.30 0.54 -4.55
CA ASN A 175 6.70 -0.43 -3.52
C ASN A 175 8.02 -1.17 -3.83
N PHE A 176 9.07 -0.42 -4.15
CA PHE A 176 10.31 -1.00 -4.64
C PHE A 176 11.07 -1.70 -3.51
N ARG A 177 11.28 -3.00 -3.66
CA ARG A 177 12.07 -3.81 -2.73
C ARG A 177 13.31 -4.37 -3.40
N LYS A 178 14.47 -3.79 -3.10
CA LYS A 178 15.79 -4.16 -3.66
C LYS A 178 16.08 -5.67 -3.64
N LYS A 179 15.57 -6.42 -2.66
CA LYS A 179 15.84 -7.87 -2.50
C LYS A 179 14.99 -8.79 -3.39
N LEU A 180 14.01 -8.29 -4.15
CA LEU A 180 13.05 -9.14 -4.88
C LEU A 180 13.45 -9.41 -6.34
N TRP A 181 14.05 -8.44 -7.03
CA TRP A 181 14.32 -8.42 -8.48
C TRP A 181 15.45 -9.36 -8.92
N ASN A 182 15.33 -10.66 -8.65
CA ASN A 182 16.39 -11.65 -8.82
C ASN A 182 16.20 -12.57 -10.05
N TYR A 183 15.50 -12.09 -11.09
CA TYR A 183 15.17 -12.89 -12.29
C TYR A 183 15.77 -12.36 -13.60
N GLY A 184 16.76 -11.46 -13.52
CA GLY A 184 17.59 -11.05 -14.66
C GLY A 184 17.19 -9.73 -15.33
N SER A 185 16.15 -9.05 -14.86
CA SER A 185 15.75 -7.70 -15.29
C SER A 185 15.81 -6.71 -14.13
N SER A 186 16.13 -5.46 -14.41
CA SER A 186 16.05 -4.38 -13.43
C SER A 186 14.59 -4.01 -13.14
N ALA A 187 14.37 -3.42 -11.97
CA ALA A 187 13.04 -2.96 -11.58
C ALA A 187 12.48 -1.91 -12.55
N ALA A 188 13.32 -0.99 -13.03
CA ALA A 188 12.92 0.02 -14.00
C ALA A 188 12.47 -0.59 -15.34
N GLU A 189 13.23 -1.56 -15.89
CA GLU A 189 12.90 -2.22 -17.16
C GLU A 189 11.53 -2.90 -17.13
N VAL A 190 11.15 -3.45 -15.98
CA VAL A 190 9.87 -4.17 -15.80
C VAL A 190 8.75 -3.20 -15.44
N MET A 191 8.98 -2.30 -14.49
CA MET A 191 7.92 -1.44 -13.95
C MET A 191 7.55 -0.31 -14.90
N GLN A 192 8.50 0.30 -15.63
CA GLN A 192 8.20 1.46 -16.47
C GLN A 192 7.08 1.21 -17.49
N PRO A 193 7.05 0.08 -18.23
CA PRO A 193 5.93 -0.26 -19.10
C PRO A 193 4.61 -0.50 -18.35
N LEU A 194 4.66 -1.12 -17.16
CA LEU A 194 3.47 -1.46 -16.38
C LEU A 194 2.82 -0.22 -15.74
N VAL A 195 3.62 0.72 -15.24
CA VAL A 195 3.07 1.93 -14.61
C VAL A 195 2.36 2.84 -15.59
N GLN A 196 2.59 2.70 -16.91
CA GLN A 196 1.87 3.46 -17.95
C GLN A 196 0.35 3.24 -17.95
N TYR A 197 -0.12 2.15 -17.37
CA TYR A 197 -1.55 1.88 -17.20
C TYR A 197 -2.18 2.62 -16.02
N SER A 198 -1.39 3.27 -15.17
CA SER A 198 -1.87 3.84 -13.90
C SER A 198 -2.48 5.23 -14.06
N ASP A 199 -3.67 5.42 -13.48
CA ASP A 199 -4.32 6.72 -13.30
C ASP A 199 -3.87 7.39 -11.99
N VAL A 200 -3.48 6.60 -10.98
CA VAL A 200 -2.94 7.05 -9.69
C VAL A 200 -1.65 6.30 -9.36
N ILE A 201 -0.60 7.00 -8.97
CA ILE A 201 0.68 6.39 -8.54
C ILE A 201 0.99 6.79 -7.10
N PHE A 202 1.37 5.80 -6.30
CA PHE A 202 1.87 5.96 -4.95
C PHE A 202 3.35 5.56 -4.90
N GLY A 203 4.13 6.23 -4.06
CA GLY A 203 5.47 5.78 -3.73
C GLY A 203 6.23 6.75 -2.83
N ALA A 204 7.45 6.35 -2.48
CA ALA A 204 8.43 7.17 -1.79
C ALA A 204 9.56 7.62 -2.75
N GLU A 205 10.31 8.67 -2.40
CA GLU A 205 11.35 9.24 -3.26
C GLU A 205 12.38 8.21 -3.77
N PRO A 206 12.88 7.27 -2.94
CA PRO A 206 13.83 6.26 -3.42
C PRO A 206 13.23 5.35 -4.51
N GLU A 207 11.92 5.13 -4.48
CA GLU A 207 11.21 4.26 -5.41
C GLU A 207 10.97 4.98 -6.73
N TYR A 208 10.56 6.24 -6.69
CA TYR A 208 10.48 7.10 -7.86
C TYR A 208 11.83 7.28 -8.55
N LYS A 209 12.91 7.38 -7.78
CA LYS A 209 14.27 7.41 -8.32
C LYS A 209 14.62 6.11 -9.04
N GLU A 210 14.37 4.98 -8.41
CA GLU A 210 14.72 3.68 -8.97
C GLU A 210 13.90 3.35 -10.22
N ILE A 211 12.59 3.62 -10.19
CA ILE A 211 11.67 3.24 -11.26
C ILE A 211 11.61 4.28 -12.38
N LEU A 212 11.53 5.57 -12.04
CA LEU A 212 11.32 6.67 -13.00
C LEU A 212 12.54 7.59 -13.17
N GLY A 213 13.61 7.40 -12.41
CA GLY A 213 14.83 8.23 -12.49
C GLY A 213 14.69 9.63 -11.88
N ILE A 214 13.59 9.92 -11.18
CA ILE A 214 13.31 11.24 -10.59
C ILE A 214 14.13 11.40 -9.31
N GLN A 215 14.87 12.49 -9.18
CA GLN A 215 15.72 12.68 -8.00
C GLN A 215 14.89 13.06 -6.76
N PRO A 216 15.25 12.55 -5.57
CA PRO A 216 14.66 12.97 -4.31
C PRO A 216 14.81 14.48 -4.08
N VAL A 217 13.75 15.10 -3.59
CA VAL A 217 13.72 16.47 -3.06
C VAL A 217 14.26 16.47 -1.63
N GLY A 218 13.88 15.46 -0.84
CA GLY A 218 14.21 15.31 0.56
C GLY A 218 13.16 15.93 1.47
N PHE A 219 12.87 15.22 2.56
CA PHE A 219 11.97 15.66 3.62
C PHE A 219 12.63 15.54 4.98
N LYS A 220 12.50 16.57 5.79
CA LYS A 220 12.96 16.58 7.18
C LYS A 220 12.01 17.43 8.00
N ALA A 221 11.53 16.86 9.09
CA ALA A 221 10.71 17.52 10.10
C ALA A 221 11.15 17.06 11.48
N VAL A 222 11.18 17.95 12.48
CA VAL A 222 11.59 17.59 13.84
C VAL A 222 10.44 17.40 14.82
N ASP A 223 9.28 17.99 14.55
CA ASP A 223 8.05 17.88 15.33
C ASP A 223 6.81 18.19 14.46
N ALA A 224 5.61 18.16 15.05
CA ALA A 224 4.35 18.43 14.36
C ALA A 224 4.16 19.89 13.90
N VAL A 225 4.91 20.85 14.44
CA VAL A 225 4.78 22.29 14.13
C VAL A 225 5.85 22.78 13.15
N ASP A 226 6.73 21.88 12.69
CA ASP A 226 7.77 22.17 11.73
C ASP A 226 7.19 22.57 10.36
N THR A 227 7.42 23.82 9.96
CA THR A 227 7.01 24.33 8.64
C THR A 227 8.17 24.45 7.66
N THR A 228 9.38 23.99 8.00
CA THR A 228 10.58 24.18 7.17
C THR A 228 10.49 23.44 5.83
N PHE A 229 9.74 22.33 5.78
CA PHE A 229 9.49 21.61 4.54
C PHE A 229 8.67 22.41 3.52
N GLU A 230 7.91 23.42 3.96
CA GLU A 230 7.10 24.26 3.07
C GLU A 230 7.96 25.04 2.06
N ALA A 231 9.21 25.35 2.42
CA ALA A 231 10.18 25.97 1.52
C ALA A 231 10.51 25.07 0.30
N ASN A 232 10.29 23.76 0.40
CA ASN A 232 10.55 22.79 -0.66
C ASN A 232 9.30 22.47 -1.51
N LEU A 233 8.12 23.06 -1.22
CA LEU A 233 6.89 22.81 -1.98
C LEU A 233 7.06 23.02 -3.49
N PRO A 234 7.75 24.07 -3.99
CA PRO A 234 7.99 24.21 -5.44
C PRO A 234 8.77 23.04 -6.04
N ALA A 235 9.69 22.43 -5.30
CA ALA A 235 10.45 21.27 -5.75
C ALA A 235 9.60 19.99 -5.76
N PHE A 236 8.69 19.83 -4.81
CA PHE A 236 7.70 18.75 -4.81
C PHE A 236 6.67 18.90 -5.95
N GLU A 237 6.29 20.13 -6.29
CA GLU A 237 5.42 20.39 -7.44
C GLU A 237 6.10 19.99 -8.75
N GLU A 238 7.37 20.38 -8.93
CA GLU A 238 8.19 19.97 -10.06
C GLU A 238 8.37 18.46 -10.13
N PHE A 239 8.58 17.80 -8.99
CA PHE A 239 8.64 16.35 -8.87
C PHE A 239 7.34 15.72 -9.41
N GLY A 240 6.18 16.17 -8.94
CA GLY A 240 4.88 15.67 -9.37
C GLY A 240 4.62 15.92 -10.85
N ARG A 241 4.99 17.10 -11.35
CA ARG A 241 4.95 17.44 -12.78
C ARG A 241 5.78 16.47 -13.61
N ARG A 242 6.97 16.09 -13.13
CA ARG A 242 7.84 15.12 -13.82
C ARG A 242 7.24 13.72 -13.85
N VAL A 243 6.55 13.29 -12.79
CA VAL A 243 5.85 12.00 -12.77
C VAL A 243 4.78 11.95 -13.87
N VAL A 244 3.93 12.98 -13.98
CA VAL A 244 2.86 13.00 -14.99
C VAL A 244 3.39 13.18 -16.43
N GLU A 245 4.56 13.79 -16.61
CA GLU A 245 5.24 13.81 -17.93
C GLU A 245 5.71 12.42 -18.36
N LEU A 246 6.29 11.65 -17.44
CA LEU A 246 6.82 10.31 -17.70
C LEU A 246 5.73 9.25 -17.76
N VAL A 247 4.59 9.50 -17.12
CA VAL A 247 3.41 8.63 -17.13
C VAL A 247 2.18 9.46 -17.52
N PRO A 248 1.96 9.73 -18.82
CA PRO A 248 0.93 10.68 -19.28
C PRO A 248 -0.50 10.33 -18.88
N ARG A 249 -0.77 9.06 -18.55
CA ARG A 249 -2.07 8.62 -18.02
C ARG A 249 -2.28 9.01 -16.55
N CYS A 250 -1.20 9.08 -15.77
CA CYS A 250 -1.26 9.35 -14.35
C CYS A 250 -1.82 10.76 -14.12
N GLN A 251 -2.96 10.85 -13.45
CA GLN A 251 -3.61 12.12 -13.10
C GLN A 251 -3.27 12.56 -11.68
N LYS A 252 -2.86 11.62 -10.83
CA LYS A 252 -2.61 11.83 -9.41
C LYS A 252 -1.35 11.10 -8.98
N ALA A 253 -0.31 11.85 -8.62
CA ALA A 253 0.95 11.31 -8.13
C ALA A 253 1.12 11.67 -6.66
N PHE A 254 1.12 10.66 -5.80
CA PHE A 254 1.36 10.79 -4.37
C PHE A 254 2.83 10.54 -4.04
N LEU A 255 3.37 11.35 -3.13
CA LEU A 255 4.68 11.11 -2.54
C LEU A 255 4.56 11.08 -1.01
N GLU A 256 5.00 9.95 -0.43
CA GLU A 256 5.10 9.79 1.02
C GLU A 256 6.24 10.63 1.59
N LEU A 257 5.94 11.43 2.62
CA LEU A 257 6.93 12.17 3.38
C LEU A 257 7.01 11.60 4.80
N ARG A 258 8.07 10.84 5.07
CA ARG A 258 8.31 10.21 6.38
C ARG A 258 9.68 10.61 6.91
N ASN A 259 9.73 11.02 8.18
CA ASN A 259 10.98 11.14 8.91
C ASN A 259 10.97 10.22 10.14
N SER A 260 12.00 9.39 10.29
CA SER A 260 12.15 8.48 11.43
C SER A 260 13.09 9.08 12.47
N ILE A 261 12.57 9.43 13.65
CA ILE A 261 13.38 9.92 14.78
C ILE A 261 13.96 8.73 15.54
N THR A 262 13.11 7.75 15.87
CA THR A 262 13.52 6.45 16.41
C THR A 262 12.68 5.33 15.77
N SER A 263 12.92 4.08 16.16
CA SER A 263 12.18 2.92 15.62
C SER A 263 10.69 2.95 15.92
N ASN A 264 10.27 3.71 16.92
CA ASN A 264 8.90 3.84 17.39
C ASN A 264 8.47 5.32 17.54
N HIS A 265 9.10 6.21 16.76
CA HIS A 265 8.77 7.64 16.69
C HIS A 265 8.99 8.15 15.27
N ASN A 266 7.90 8.35 14.51
CA ASN A 266 7.97 8.86 13.15
C ASN A 266 7.06 10.07 12.97
N LEU A 267 7.48 10.94 12.05
CA LEU A 267 6.69 12.04 11.54
C LEU A 267 6.21 11.72 10.14
N LEU A 268 4.91 11.91 9.92
CA LEU A 268 4.26 11.66 8.64
C LEU A 268 3.65 12.94 8.09
N ALA A 269 3.94 13.20 6.83
CA ALA A 269 3.25 14.16 5.99
C ALA A 269 3.05 13.54 4.59
N ALA A 270 2.29 14.23 3.76
CA ALA A 270 1.94 13.75 2.45
C ALA A 270 1.87 14.91 1.46
N VAL A 271 2.31 14.66 0.23
CA VAL A 271 2.06 15.56 -0.89
C VAL A 271 1.41 14.80 -2.04
N LEU A 272 0.55 15.49 -2.76
CA LEU A 272 -0.20 14.98 -3.90
C LEU A 272 -0.16 15.99 -5.03
N TYR A 273 0.41 15.60 -6.16
CA TYR A 273 0.29 16.36 -7.39
C TYR A 273 -0.94 15.89 -8.17
N SER A 274 -1.88 16.80 -8.38
CA SER A 274 -3.16 16.52 -9.06
C SER A 274 -3.74 17.82 -9.63
N ASP A 275 -4.39 17.74 -10.78
CA ASP A 275 -4.95 18.91 -11.48
C ASP A 275 -3.90 20.01 -11.72
N SER A 276 -2.67 19.60 -12.05
CA SER A 276 -1.53 20.50 -12.28
C SER A 276 -1.17 21.38 -11.08
N THR A 277 -1.56 20.99 -9.87
CA THR A 277 -1.28 21.71 -8.62
C THR A 277 -0.79 20.74 -7.55
N LEU A 278 0.10 21.22 -6.69
CA LEU A 278 0.51 20.49 -5.49
C LEU A 278 -0.48 20.71 -4.35
N LYS A 279 -0.83 19.61 -3.67
CA LYS A 279 -1.58 19.56 -2.42
C LYS A 279 -0.67 18.97 -1.35
N HIS A 280 -0.76 19.44 -0.12
CA HIS A 280 0.06 18.95 0.98
C HIS A 280 -0.72 18.94 2.29
N THR A 281 -0.24 18.17 3.24
CA THR A 281 -0.81 18.09 4.59
C THR A 281 0.04 18.87 5.60
N GLY A 282 -0.45 18.94 6.84
CA GLY A 282 0.41 19.13 8.00
C GLY A 282 1.18 17.85 8.35
N ILE A 283 1.74 17.81 9.55
CA ILE A 283 2.56 16.71 10.06
C ILE A 283 1.84 16.04 11.23
N TYR A 284 1.74 14.71 11.19
CA TYR A 284 1.48 13.92 12.39
C TYR A 284 2.81 13.48 13.00
N ASP A 285 3.01 13.87 14.25
CA ASP A 285 4.12 13.41 15.08
C ASP A 285 3.64 12.23 15.95
N ILE A 286 4.07 11.02 15.59
CA ILE A 286 3.59 9.78 16.19
C ILE A 286 4.64 9.29 17.17
N GLU A 287 4.55 9.74 18.42
CA GLU A 287 5.32 9.21 19.52
C GLU A 287 4.73 7.88 20.00
N CYS A 288 5.58 6.89 20.29
CA CYS A 288 5.18 5.56 20.77
C CYS A 288 4.35 4.73 19.77
N GLU A 289 4.87 4.51 18.57
CA GLU A 289 4.26 3.58 17.61
C GLU A 289 4.15 2.16 18.19
N VAL A 290 3.02 1.52 17.92
CA VAL A 290 2.74 0.12 18.28
C VAL A 290 3.27 -0.82 17.22
N ASP A 291 2.88 -0.60 15.95
CA ASP A 291 3.33 -1.39 14.81
C ASP A 291 3.18 -0.60 13.51
N ARG A 292 4.31 -0.22 12.91
CA ARG A 292 4.35 0.55 11.67
C ARG A 292 4.11 -0.30 10.41
N VAL A 293 4.13 -1.63 10.52
CA VAL A 293 3.89 -2.51 9.37
C VAL A 293 2.46 -2.27 8.87
N GLY A 294 2.31 -2.08 7.55
CA GLY A 294 1.04 -1.76 6.93
C GLY A 294 0.63 -0.28 6.98
N ALA A 295 1.40 0.62 7.60
CA ALA A 295 1.05 2.05 7.66
C ALA A 295 0.99 2.71 6.28
N GLY A 296 1.90 2.36 5.37
CA GLY A 296 1.87 2.83 3.98
C GLY A 296 0.65 2.29 3.22
N ASP A 297 0.32 1.01 3.43
CA ASP A 297 -0.86 0.41 2.79
C ASP A 297 -2.18 1.02 3.32
N ALA A 298 -2.22 1.39 4.60
CA ALA A 298 -3.33 2.13 5.21
C ALA A 298 -3.47 3.53 4.60
N PHE A 299 -2.36 4.20 4.27
CA PHE A 299 -2.37 5.44 3.52
C PHE A 299 -3.01 5.22 2.14
N VAL A 300 -2.53 4.23 1.39
CA VAL A 300 -3.02 3.92 0.04
C VAL A 300 -4.51 3.59 0.06
N GLY A 301 -4.95 2.74 0.99
CA GLY A 301 -6.37 2.41 1.19
C GLY A 301 -7.21 3.62 1.57
N GLY A 302 -6.72 4.48 2.47
CA GLY A 302 -7.36 5.73 2.83
C GLY A 302 -7.44 6.73 1.67
N MET A 303 -6.43 6.78 0.81
CA MET A 303 -6.44 7.63 -0.37
C MET A 303 -7.43 7.13 -1.42
N ILE A 304 -7.46 5.83 -1.70
CA ILE A 304 -8.46 5.24 -2.61
C ILE A 304 -9.88 5.50 -2.07
N TYR A 305 -10.11 5.29 -0.78
CA TYR A 305 -11.38 5.63 -0.12
C TYR A 305 -11.73 7.12 -0.29
N GLY A 306 -10.78 8.01 0.00
CA GLY A 306 -10.96 9.45 -0.09
C GLY A 306 -11.27 9.92 -1.51
N LEU A 307 -10.59 9.36 -2.52
CA LEU A 307 -10.84 9.67 -3.93
C LEU A 307 -12.21 9.17 -4.42
N ILE A 308 -12.70 8.05 -3.88
CA ILE A 308 -14.05 7.53 -4.18
C ILE A 308 -15.12 8.37 -3.48
N THR A 309 -14.88 8.76 -2.22
CA THR A 309 -15.88 9.38 -1.34
C THR A 309 -15.95 10.90 -1.51
N TYR A 310 -14.83 11.54 -1.85
CA TYR A 310 -14.70 12.99 -2.02
C TYR A 310 -14.15 13.32 -3.43
N PRO A 311 -14.87 12.97 -4.52
CA PRO A 311 -14.35 13.02 -5.89
C PRO A 311 -13.93 14.42 -6.37
N ASP A 312 -14.45 15.47 -5.73
CA ASP A 312 -14.16 16.87 -6.05
C ASP A 312 -13.21 17.54 -5.04
N ASN A 313 -12.65 16.79 -4.09
CA ASN A 313 -11.81 17.33 -3.02
C ASN A 313 -10.61 16.44 -2.69
N ASP A 314 -9.62 16.49 -3.58
CA ASP A 314 -8.35 15.76 -3.44
C ASP A 314 -7.57 16.16 -2.16
N GLN A 315 -7.72 17.39 -1.65
CA GLN A 315 -7.09 17.81 -0.39
C GLN A 315 -7.68 17.04 0.80
N LYS A 316 -9.00 16.90 0.85
CA LYS A 316 -9.68 16.10 1.88
C LYS A 316 -9.33 14.62 1.77
N ALA A 317 -9.20 14.09 0.55
CA ALA A 317 -8.75 12.72 0.34
C ALA A 317 -7.33 12.49 0.89
N LEU A 318 -6.43 13.45 0.64
CA LEU A 318 -5.04 13.42 1.14
C LEU A 318 -4.97 13.45 2.67
N GLU A 319 -5.75 14.32 3.30
CA GLU A 319 -5.83 14.42 4.77
C GLU A 319 -6.41 13.15 5.41
N TYR A 320 -7.44 12.56 4.79
CA TYR A 320 -8.00 11.28 5.23
C TYR A 320 -6.96 10.16 5.15
N ALA A 321 -6.25 10.05 4.03
CA ALA A 321 -5.20 9.07 3.83
C ALA A 321 -4.09 9.16 4.88
N LEU A 322 -3.64 10.40 5.17
CA LEU A 322 -2.61 10.63 6.17
C LEU A 322 -3.11 10.28 7.59
N ALA A 323 -4.33 10.67 7.96
CA ALA A 323 -4.92 10.35 9.25
C ALA A 323 -5.11 8.82 9.43
N ALA A 324 -5.59 8.12 8.41
CA ALA A 324 -5.70 6.66 8.43
C ALA A 324 -4.35 5.98 8.62
N SER A 325 -3.31 6.45 7.92
CA SER A 325 -1.94 5.96 8.10
C SER A 325 -1.42 6.22 9.52
N ALA A 326 -1.62 7.42 10.05
CA ALA A 326 -1.20 7.78 11.41
C ALA A 326 -1.84 6.86 12.46
N LEU A 327 -3.16 6.64 12.37
CA LEU A 327 -3.88 5.75 13.28
C LEU A 327 -3.43 4.29 13.13
N LYS A 328 -3.13 3.82 11.91
CA LYS A 328 -2.61 2.46 11.70
C LYS A 328 -1.34 2.17 12.50
N ASN A 329 -0.47 3.16 12.71
CA ASN A 329 0.75 2.99 13.53
C ASN A 329 0.45 2.66 15.01
N THR A 330 -0.79 2.87 15.46
CA THR A 330 -1.27 2.56 16.81
C THR A 330 -1.93 1.17 16.93
N VAL A 331 -2.05 0.44 15.83
CA VAL A 331 -2.72 -0.87 15.75
C VAL A 331 -1.70 -1.96 15.43
N TYR A 332 -1.63 -3.00 16.26
CA TYR A 332 -0.77 -4.16 16.04
C TYR A 332 -1.23 -4.99 14.84
N GLY A 333 -0.30 -5.47 14.01
CA GLY A 333 -0.61 -6.26 12.82
C GLY A 333 -0.47 -5.46 11.54
N ASP A 334 -0.56 -6.12 10.39
CA ASP A 334 -0.45 -5.47 9.07
C ASP A 334 -1.76 -4.77 8.68
N PHE A 335 -2.90 -5.33 9.08
CA PHE A 335 -4.22 -4.84 8.72
C PHE A 335 -4.61 -3.57 9.46
N ASN A 336 -5.23 -2.64 8.74
CA ASN A 336 -5.77 -1.42 9.30
C ASN A 336 -7.18 -1.64 9.84
N HIS A 337 -7.34 -1.73 11.16
CA HIS A 337 -8.64 -1.89 11.83
C HIS A 337 -9.30 -0.58 12.25
N VAL A 338 -8.77 0.55 11.77
CA VAL A 338 -9.29 1.88 12.08
C VAL A 338 -10.62 2.11 11.34
N THR A 339 -11.57 2.75 12.03
CA THR A 339 -12.91 3.08 11.53
C THR A 339 -12.95 4.45 10.83
N VAL A 340 -13.98 4.69 10.02
CA VAL A 340 -14.19 6.00 9.35
C VAL A 340 -14.31 7.11 10.40
N GLU A 341 -15.05 6.85 11.49
CA GLU A 341 -15.28 7.80 12.57
C GLU A 341 -14.00 8.19 13.30
N GLU A 342 -13.08 7.23 13.52
CA GLU A 342 -11.78 7.52 14.13
C GLU A 342 -10.92 8.40 13.21
N VAL A 343 -10.91 8.12 11.90
CA VAL A 343 -10.17 8.94 10.92
C VAL A 343 -10.73 10.36 10.88
N GLU A 344 -12.05 10.51 10.73
CA GLU A 344 -12.70 11.82 10.68
C GLU A 344 -12.52 12.61 11.99
N SER A 345 -12.58 11.94 13.15
CA SER A 345 -12.29 12.55 14.45
C SER A 345 -10.85 13.07 14.53
N LEU A 346 -9.87 12.29 14.06
CA LEU A 346 -8.48 12.74 14.06
C LEU A 346 -8.28 13.93 13.12
N MET A 347 -8.86 13.92 11.92
CA MET A 347 -8.81 15.05 10.98
C MET A 347 -9.40 16.35 11.56
N GLN A 348 -10.38 16.24 12.46
CA GLN A 348 -10.96 17.37 13.18
C GLN A 348 -10.10 17.87 14.35
N GLY A 349 -8.90 17.30 14.55
CA GLY A 349 -7.93 17.71 15.56
C GLY A 349 -8.06 16.99 16.91
N ASN A 350 -8.82 15.91 17.00
CA ASN A 350 -8.89 15.12 18.23
C ASN A 350 -7.66 14.21 18.39
N THR A 351 -6.55 14.81 18.81
CA THR A 351 -5.27 14.13 19.08
C THR A 351 -5.08 13.75 20.55
N SER A 352 -6.07 14.04 21.40
CA SER A 352 -5.93 13.99 22.86
C SER A 352 -5.87 12.58 23.47
N GLY A 353 -6.27 11.55 22.72
CA GLY A 353 -6.38 10.17 23.22
C GLY A 353 -7.38 9.98 24.37
N ARG A 354 -8.27 10.96 24.60
CA ARG A 354 -9.26 10.88 25.69
C ARG A 354 -10.30 9.78 25.40
N VAL A 355 -10.78 9.15 26.48
CA VAL A 355 -11.80 8.10 26.41
C VAL A 355 -13.05 8.63 25.69
N SER A 356 -13.37 8.04 24.55
CA SER A 356 -14.66 8.19 23.86
C SER A 356 -15.70 7.29 24.53
N ARG A 357 -16.94 7.77 24.71
CA ARG A 357 -18.04 7.05 25.40
C ARG A 357 -19.34 7.09 24.62
#